data_AF-A0AA37RG22-F1
#
_entry.id   AF-A0AA37RG22-F1
#
_cell.length_a   1.000
_cell.length_b   1.000
_cell.length_c   1.000
_cell.angle_alpha   90.00
_cell.angle_beta   90.00
_cell.angle_gamma   90.00
#
_symmetry.space_group_name_H-M   'P 1'
#
loop_
_entity.id
_entity.type
_entity.pdbx_description
1 polymer ?
#
loop_
_entity_poly.entity_id
_entity_poly.type
_entity_poly.pdbx_seq_one_letter_code
_entity_poly.pdbx_strand_id
1 'polypeptide(L)'
;MTTDAHDDAEPLDPGMARAGAAAAARRRELDISQRSLAADGIINAGALIAFEKGRSWPREKTRAKLEEVLQWPPGTINRIRTGADLPADAVRRERAGDEGSLIAEAVVAAVNTLGSTIDALPPADDPDFMPRITTILSDLRQLEAVTARATRIGRVTPPLIRALSTVRRRMDELTMLAAIAPRATLGQRLYAARRTANLTIGETAQAAGVADDDVARAEAEQPISASAVAAIETLIGQLA
;
A
#
# COMPACT_ATOMS: atom_id res chain seq x y z
N MET A 1 60.69 10.58 11.26
CA MET A 1 60.26 10.00 9.97
C MET A 1 59.69 8.64 10.31
N THR A 2 58.39 8.40 10.43
CA THR A 2 57.18 9.12 10.01
C THR A 2 56.08 8.69 10.99
N THR A 3 55.38 9.64 11.61
CA THR A 3 54.18 9.35 12.40
C THR A 3 53.01 9.40 11.41
N ASP A 4 52.43 8.23 11.14
CA ASP A 4 51.21 8.10 10.35
C ASP A 4 50.08 8.84 11.05
N ALA A 5 49.56 9.87 10.39
CA ALA A 5 48.37 10.57 10.81
C ALA A 5 47.18 9.66 10.51
N HIS A 6 46.53 9.15 11.57
CA HIS A 6 45.15 8.69 11.47
C HIS A 6 44.29 9.90 11.08
N ASP A 7 43.92 9.97 9.80
CA ASP A 7 42.86 10.83 9.30
C ASP A 7 41.52 10.22 9.77
N ASP A 8 41.18 10.47 11.03
CA ASP A 8 39.87 10.17 11.59
C ASP A 8 38.82 11.09 10.94
N ALA A 9 38.39 10.72 9.74
CA ALA A 9 37.22 11.31 9.11
C ALA A 9 35.98 10.93 9.93
N GLU A 10 35.60 11.80 10.88
CA GLU A 10 34.34 11.70 11.62
C GLU A 10 33.18 11.40 10.64
N PRO A 11 32.36 10.37 10.89
CA PRO A 11 31.23 10.08 10.03
C PRO A 11 30.29 11.29 10.04
N LEU A 12 30.23 12.01 8.91
CA LEU A 12 29.31 13.12 8.67
C LEU A 12 27.91 12.73 9.15
N ASP A 13 27.36 13.44 10.15
CA ASP A 13 26.02 13.16 10.69
C ASP A 13 25.01 13.12 9.52
N PRO A 14 24.44 11.95 9.18
CA PRO A 14 23.53 11.82 8.05
C PRO A 14 22.27 12.68 8.25
N GLY A 15 21.90 12.97 9.49
CA GLY A 15 20.85 13.92 9.83
C GLY A 15 21.22 15.36 9.47
N MET A 16 22.47 15.77 9.63
CA MET A 16 22.95 17.10 9.22
C MET A 16 22.89 17.26 7.70
N ALA A 17 23.29 16.22 6.96
CA ALA A 17 23.17 16.19 5.50
C ALA A 17 21.72 16.29 5.04
N ARG A 18 20.78 15.56 5.67
CA ARG A 18 19.35 15.66 5.38
C ARG A 18 18.80 17.06 5.61
N ALA A 19 19.06 17.64 6.78
CA ALA A 19 18.56 18.97 7.13
C ALA A 19 19.15 20.08 6.25
N GLY A 20 20.44 19.98 5.91
CA GLY A 20 21.11 20.89 4.98
C GLY A 20 20.53 20.83 3.56
N ALA A 21 20.39 19.61 3.02
CA ALA A 21 19.82 19.39 1.69
C ALA A 21 18.36 19.88 1.61
N ALA A 22 17.57 19.62 2.65
CA ALA A 22 16.20 20.06 2.78
C ALA A 22 16.07 21.59 2.83
N ALA A 23 16.92 22.26 3.61
CA ALA A 23 16.96 23.73 3.66
C ALA A 23 17.35 24.33 2.31
N ALA A 24 18.32 23.73 1.61
CA ALA A 24 18.72 24.15 0.27
C ALA A 24 17.60 23.99 -0.75
N ALA A 25 16.87 22.87 -0.70
CA ALA A 25 15.72 22.61 -1.56
C ALA A 25 14.63 23.66 -1.32
N ARG A 26 14.23 23.86 -0.06
CA ARG A 26 13.21 24.84 0.31
C ARG A 26 13.58 26.26 -0.09
N ARG A 27 14.85 26.63 0.09
CA ARG A 27 15.35 27.94 -0.32
C ARG A 27 15.17 28.17 -1.83
N ARG A 28 15.47 27.14 -2.65
CA ARG A 28 15.27 27.19 -4.11
C ARG A 28 13.79 27.25 -4.48
N GLU A 29 12.92 26.52 -3.77
CA GLU A 29 11.46 26.58 -3.98
C GLU A 29 10.88 27.98 -3.75
N LEU A 30 11.49 28.75 -2.85
CA LEU A 30 11.07 30.12 -2.53
C LEU A 30 11.83 31.19 -3.36
N ASP A 31 12.64 30.77 -4.34
CA ASP A 31 13.51 31.63 -5.15
C ASP A 31 14.47 32.53 -4.32
N ILE A 32 14.84 32.07 -3.13
CA ILE A 32 15.74 32.80 -2.23
C ILE A 32 17.18 32.51 -2.61
N SER A 33 17.97 33.56 -2.88
CA SER A 33 19.39 33.38 -3.20
C SER A 33 20.25 33.23 -1.94
N GLN A 34 21.42 32.57 -2.05
CA GLN A 34 22.39 32.55 -0.93
C GLN A 34 22.95 33.94 -0.63
N ARG A 35 23.02 34.82 -1.65
CA ARG A 35 23.52 36.19 -1.53
C ARG A 35 22.54 37.07 -0.74
N SER A 36 21.23 36.92 -0.96
CA SER A 36 20.22 37.68 -0.22
C SER A 36 20.24 37.32 1.27
N LEU A 37 20.34 36.03 1.62
CA LEU A 37 20.48 35.61 3.02
C LEU A 37 21.73 36.16 3.73
N ALA A 38 22.82 36.35 2.98
CA ALA A 38 24.04 36.96 3.50
C ALA A 38 23.91 38.48 3.65
N ALA A 39 23.29 39.15 2.67
CA ALA A 39 23.01 40.58 2.70
C ALA A 39 22.07 40.95 3.85
N ASP A 40 21.06 40.11 4.13
CA ASP A 40 20.10 40.27 5.22
C ASP A 40 20.68 39.91 6.60
N GLY A 41 21.98 39.54 6.67
CA GLY A 41 22.67 39.22 7.91
C GLY A 41 22.13 37.98 8.62
N ILE A 42 21.44 37.10 7.89
CA ILE A 42 20.87 35.86 8.43
C ILE A 42 21.99 34.84 8.67
N ILE A 43 22.82 34.61 7.65
CA ILE A 43 23.96 33.70 7.69
C ILE A 43 24.99 34.08 6.62
N ASN A 44 26.28 33.95 6.91
CA ASN A 44 27.33 34.15 5.91
C ASN A 44 27.22 33.10 4.79
N ALA A 45 27.40 33.50 3.52
CA ALA A 45 27.32 32.62 2.36
C ALA A 45 28.16 31.33 2.50
N GLY A 46 29.38 31.42 3.03
CA GLY A 46 30.23 30.24 3.25
C GLY A 46 29.66 29.27 4.30
N ALA A 47 29.11 29.81 5.40
CA ALA A 47 28.46 29.02 6.44
C ALA A 47 27.14 28.40 5.97
N LEU A 48 26.40 29.10 5.11
CA LEU A 48 25.19 28.57 4.48
C LEU A 48 25.53 27.39 3.56
N ILE A 49 26.54 27.53 2.69
CA ILE A 49 26.98 26.45 1.81
C ILE A 49 27.46 25.23 2.61
N ALA A 50 28.22 25.46 3.68
CA ALA A 50 28.69 24.39 4.56
C ALA A 50 27.51 23.67 5.24
N PHE A 51 26.50 24.40 5.71
CA PHE A 51 25.28 23.82 6.24
C PHE A 51 24.47 23.05 5.20
N GLU A 52 24.21 23.63 4.02
CA GLU A 52 23.46 23.00 2.94
C GLU A 52 24.10 21.68 2.45
N LYS A 53 25.44 21.59 2.54
CA LYS A 53 26.22 20.39 2.22
C LYS A 53 26.34 19.41 3.40
N GLY A 54 25.73 19.68 4.54
CA GLY A 54 25.80 18.85 5.74
C GLY A 54 27.15 18.89 6.47
N ARG A 55 28.05 19.83 6.14
CA ARG A 55 29.41 19.93 6.68
C ARG A 55 29.51 20.74 7.97
N SER A 56 28.48 21.52 8.31
CA SER A 56 28.46 22.34 9.52
C SER A 56 27.07 22.51 10.07
N TRP A 57 26.93 22.64 11.39
CA TRP A 57 25.64 22.90 12.03
C TRP A 57 25.56 24.35 12.52
N PRO A 58 24.67 25.20 11.95
CA PRO A 58 24.51 26.57 12.40
C PRO A 58 24.04 26.66 13.85
N ARG A 59 24.36 27.77 14.54
CA ARG A 59 23.89 28.03 15.91
C ARG A 59 22.37 28.18 15.95
N GLU A 60 21.77 27.96 17.12
CA GLU A 60 20.33 27.99 17.30
C GLU A 60 19.66 29.28 16.82
N LYS A 61 20.22 30.43 17.17
CA LYS A 61 19.73 31.74 16.71
C LYS A 61 19.73 31.86 15.17
N THR A 62 20.75 31.31 14.51
CA THR A 62 20.85 31.32 13.04
C THR A 62 19.87 30.34 12.42
N ARG A 63 19.67 29.15 13.02
CA ARG A 63 18.67 28.18 12.57
C ARG A 63 17.26 28.76 12.68
N ALA A 64 16.93 29.43 13.78
CA ALA A 64 15.62 30.07 13.96
C ALA A 64 15.33 31.13 12.90
N LYS A 65 16.32 32.00 12.60
CA LYS A 65 16.20 32.98 11.51
C LYS A 65 16.07 32.32 10.13
N LEU A 66 16.81 31.23 9.89
CA LEU A 66 16.67 30.46 8.65
C LEU A 66 15.29 29.83 8.53
N GLU A 67 14.74 29.28 9.60
CA GLU A 67 13.37 28.73 9.62
C GLU A 67 12.33 29.79 9.28
N GLU A 68 12.45 31.00 9.86
CA GLU A 68 11.56 32.12 9.54
C GLU A 68 11.60 32.48 8.06
N VAL A 69 12.80 32.64 7.49
CA VAL A 69 12.97 32.98 6.07
C VAL A 69 12.51 31.84 5.14
N LEU A 70 12.70 30.58 5.56
CA LEU A 70 12.22 29.40 4.84
C LEU A 70 10.72 29.13 5.04
N GLN A 71 10.02 29.99 5.80
CA GLN A 71 8.61 29.85 6.18
C GLN A 71 8.32 28.51 6.84
N TRP A 72 9.25 28.04 7.67
CA TRP A 72 9.11 26.83 8.45
C TRP A 72 8.75 27.15 9.91
N PRO A 73 7.94 26.28 10.56
CA PRO A 73 7.73 26.38 12.00
C PRO A 73 9.06 26.32 12.76
N PRO A 74 9.18 27.01 13.91
CA PRO A 74 10.37 26.93 14.74
C PRO A 74 10.75 25.48 15.10
N GLY A 75 12.04 25.15 15.04
CA GLY A 75 12.59 23.83 15.35
C GLY A 75 12.51 22.79 14.21
N THR A 76 12.00 23.16 13.03
CA THR A 76 11.91 22.27 11.86
C THR A 76 13.28 21.73 11.41
N ILE A 77 14.33 22.55 11.40
CA ILE A 77 15.69 22.11 11.01
C ILE A 77 16.20 21.02 11.95
N ASN A 78 15.97 21.17 13.26
CA ASN A 78 16.33 20.16 14.25
C ASN A 78 15.51 18.88 14.09
N ARG A 79 14.21 19.00 13.81
CA ARG A 79 13.33 17.84 13.57
C ARG A 79 13.76 17.03 12.35
N ILE A 80 14.11 17.69 11.24
CA ILE A 80 14.62 17.02 10.04
C ILE A 80 15.94 16.30 10.33
N ARG A 81 16.82 16.89 11.17
CA ARG A 81 18.05 16.23 11.60
C ARG A 81 17.75 14.89 12.29
N THR A 82 16.79 14.88 13.22
CA THR A 82 16.34 13.67 13.92
C THR A 82 15.56 12.67 13.04
N GLY A 83 15.31 13.01 11.78
CA GLY A 83 14.63 12.13 10.81
C GLY A 83 13.13 12.35 10.69
N ALA A 84 12.60 13.46 11.24
CA ALA A 84 11.22 13.84 10.98
C ALA A 84 11.05 14.36 9.55
N ASP A 85 9.85 14.18 9.02
CA ASP A 85 9.50 14.65 7.69
C ASP A 85 9.45 16.17 7.60
N LEU A 86 9.63 16.66 6.37
CA LEU A 86 9.37 18.06 6.05
C LEU A 86 7.90 18.41 6.34
N PRO A 87 7.58 19.64 6.79
CA PRO A 87 6.20 20.04 7.04
C PRO A 87 5.25 19.80 5.85
N ALA A 88 5.71 20.08 4.63
CA ALA A 88 4.92 19.84 3.42
C ALA A 88 4.66 18.34 3.17
N ASP A 89 5.66 17.49 3.45
CA ASP A 89 5.54 16.04 3.31
C ASP A 89 4.69 15.43 4.42
N ALA A 90 4.76 15.97 5.64
CA ALA A 90 3.88 15.62 6.75
C ALA A 90 2.42 15.88 6.40
N VAL A 91 2.08 17.08 5.93
CA VAL A 91 0.71 17.42 5.51
C VAL A 91 0.25 16.57 4.32
N ARG A 92 1.12 16.31 3.33
CA ARG A 92 0.80 15.41 2.21
C ARG A 92 0.52 13.99 2.70
N ARG A 93 1.31 13.51 3.67
CA ARG A 93 1.16 12.17 4.25
C ARG A 93 -0.10 12.03 5.10
N GLU A 94 -0.46 13.06 5.86
CA GLU A 94 -1.71 13.12 6.63
C GLU A 94 -2.91 13.04 5.69
N ARG A 95 -2.95 13.88 4.64
CA ARG A 95 -4.03 13.83 3.63
C ARG A 95 -4.16 12.47 2.93
N ALA A 96 -3.03 11.86 2.56
CA ALA A 96 -3.05 10.52 1.97
C ALA A 96 -3.56 9.44 2.96
N GLY A 97 -3.34 9.64 4.26
CA GLY A 97 -3.91 8.81 5.33
C GLY A 97 -5.43 8.99 5.46
N ASP A 98 -5.91 10.22 5.37
CA ASP A 98 -7.34 10.55 5.43
C ASP A 98 -8.10 9.98 4.22
N GLU A 99 -7.56 10.16 3.00
CA GLU A 99 -8.11 9.57 1.78
C GLU A 99 -8.20 8.05 1.88
N GLY A 100 -7.15 7.39 2.36
CA GLY A 100 -7.15 5.94 2.58
C GLY A 100 -8.20 5.50 3.61
N SER A 101 -8.46 6.31 4.63
CA SER A 101 -9.48 6.03 5.65
C SER A 101 -10.89 6.18 5.08
N LEU A 102 -11.15 7.24 4.29
CA LEU A 102 -12.43 7.44 3.61
C LEU A 102 -12.73 6.32 2.61
N ILE A 103 -11.73 5.88 1.84
CA ILE A 103 -11.87 4.73 0.94
C ILE A 103 -12.21 3.46 1.74
N ALA A 104 -11.53 3.23 2.86
CA ALA A 104 -11.81 2.08 3.72
C ALA A 104 -13.24 2.10 4.28
N GLU A 105 -13.74 3.26 4.72
CA GLU A 105 -15.11 3.43 5.18
C GLU A 105 -16.14 3.15 4.08
N ALA A 106 -15.91 3.70 2.88
CA ALA A 106 -16.78 3.45 1.72
C ALA A 106 -16.82 1.97 1.34
N VAL A 107 -15.68 1.28 1.35
CA VAL A 107 -15.60 -0.17 1.07
C VAL A 107 -16.38 -0.96 2.13
N VAL A 108 -16.22 -0.63 3.41
CA VAL A 108 -16.96 -1.30 4.50
C VAL A 108 -18.46 -1.10 4.34
N ALA A 109 -18.92 0.12 4.03
CA ALA A 109 -20.34 0.40 3.78
C ALA A 109 -20.89 -0.39 2.58
N ALA A 110 -20.13 -0.48 1.48
CA ALA A 110 -20.51 -1.26 0.31
C ALA A 110 -20.59 -2.76 0.63
N VAL A 111 -19.62 -3.31 1.36
CA VAL A 111 -19.65 -4.72 1.79
C VAL A 111 -20.83 -5.01 2.72
N ASN A 112 -21.16 -4.11 3.64
CA ASN A 112 -22.33 -4.27 4.50
C ASN A 112 -23.64 -4.28 3.70
N THR A 113 -23.74 -3.43 2.68
CA THR A 113 -24.89 -3.39 1.76
C THR A 113 -25.00 -4.71 0.98
N LEU A 114 -23.88 -5.22 0.45
CA LEU A 114 -23.84 -6.55 -0.20
C LEU A 114 -24.19 -7.67 0.78
N GLY A 115 -23.80 -7.56 2.05
CA GLY A 115 -24.19 -8.50 3.10
C GLY A 115 -25.70 -8.61 3.26
N SER A 116 -26.42 -7.48 3.26
CA SER A 116 -27.89 -7.49 3.28
C SER A 116 -28.50 -8.16 2.04
N THR A 117 -27.86 -8.04 0.87
CA THR A 117 -28.28 -8.75 -0.34
C THR A 117 -28.03 -10.25 -0.25
N ILE A 118 -26.90 -10.66 0.36
CA ILE A 118 -26.56 -12.07 0.62
C ILE A 118 -27.60 -12.70 1.56
N ASP A 119 -28.00 -11.99 2.62
CA ASP A 119 -29.01 -12.46 3.57
C ASP A 119 -30.39 -12.65 2.92
N ALA A 120 -30.64 -11.99 1.78
CA ALA A 120 -31.86 -12.09 0.99
C ALA A 120 -31.74 -13.05 -0.21
N LEU A 121 -30.70 -13.89 -0.27
CA LEU A 121 -30.55 -14.88 -1.33
C LEU A 121 -31.67 -15.94 -1.24
N PRO A 122 -32.15 -16.43 -2.40
CA PRO A 122 -33.09 -17.54 -2.41
C PRO A 122 -32.39 -18.85 -1.96
N PRO A 123 -33.17 -19.91 -1.72
CA PRO A 123 -32.63 -21.26 -1.48
C PRO A 123 -31.68 -21.73 -2.60
N ALA A 124 -30.73 -22.61 -2.28
CA ALA A 124 -29.67 -23.03 -3.22
C ALA A 124 -30.16 -23.83 -4.44
N ASP A 125 -31.37 -24.41 -4.37
CA ASP A 125 -32.05 -25.10 -5.45
C ASP A 125 -32.85 -24.15 -6.37
N ASP A 126 -33.01 -22.90 -5.97
CA ASP A 126 -33.68 -21.88 -6.76
C ASP A 126 -32.84 -21.53 -8.02
N PRO A 127 -33.46 -21.46 -9.22
CA PRO A 127 -32.74 -21.12 -10.45
C PRO A 127 -32.05 -19.75 -10.42
N ASP A 128 -32.54 -18.79 -9.62
CA ASP A 128 -31.97 -17.45 -9.49
C ASP A 128 -30.81 -17.39 -8.50
N PHE A 129 -30.55 -18.45 -7.74
CA PHE A 129 -29.47 -18.49 -6.75
C PHE A 129 -28.09 -18.21 -7.39
N MET A 130 -27.70 -19.02 -8.36
CA MET A 130 -26.38 -18.91 -9.01
C MET A 130 -26.15 -17.61 -9.77
N PRO A 131 -27.12 -17.08 -10.55
CA PRO A 131 -27.01 -15.75 -11.16
C PRO A 131 -26.76 -14.63 -10.13
N ARG A 132 -27.48 -14.65 -9.00
CA ARG A 132 -27.30 -13.65 -7.94
C ARG A 132 -25.93 -13.77 -7.26
N ILE A 133 -25.51 -14.97 -6.90
CA ILE A 133 -24.19 -15.26 -6.34
C ILE A 133 -23.08 -14.73 -7.25
N THR A 134 -23.13 -15.06 -8.55
CA THR A 134 -22.12 -14.64 -9.53
C THR A 134 -22.03 -13.12 -9.63
N THR A 135 -23.18 -12.43 -9.58
CA THR A 135 -23.24 -10.96 -9.59
C THR A 135 -22.57 -10.38 -8.33
N ILE A 136 -22.94 -10.86 -7.14
CA ILE A 136 -22.37 -10.37 -5.88
C ILE A 136 -20.86 -10.65 -5.81
N LEU A 137 -20.40 -11.83 -6.25
CA LEU A 137 -18.97 -12.15 -6.32
C LEU A 137 -18.21 -11.22 -7.29
N SER A 138 -18.82 -10.86 -8.42
CA SER A 138 -18.25 -9.86 -9.35
C SER A 138 -18.07 -8.50 -8.66
N ASP A 139 -19.11 -8.03 -7.95
CA ASP A 139 -19.08 -6.75 -7.24
C ASP A 139 -18.02 -6.75 -6.13
N LEU A 140 -17.90 -7.85 -5.37
CA LEU A 140 -16.86 -8.01 -4.35
C LEU A 140 -15.44 -8.00 -4.96
N ARG A 141 -15.22 -8.64 -6.11
CA ARG A 141 -13.93 -8.59 -6.83
C ARG A 141 -13.60 -7.18 -7.29
N GLN A 142 -14.59 -6.40 -7.73
CA GLN A 142 -14.39 -4.99 -8.07
C GLN A 142 -13.98 -4.17 -6.84
N LEU A 143 -14.64 -4.37 -5.69
CA LEU A 143 -14.26 -3.73 -4.43
C LEU A 143 -12.86 -4.13 -3.96
N GLU A 144 -12.47 -5.40 -4.11
CA GLU A 144 -11.12 -5.86 -3.82
C GLU A 144 -10.09 -5.13 -4.70
N ALA A 145 -10.35 -5.04 -6.00
CA ALA A 145 -9.46 -4.38 -6.95
C ALA A 145 -9.28 -2.88 -6.63
N VAL A 146 -10.36 -2.17 -6.30
CA VAL A 146 -10.32 -0.76 -5.88
C VAL A 146 -9.49 -0.60 -4.61
N THR A 147 -9.73 -1.43 -3.60
CA THR A 147 -9.02 -1.38 -2.31
C THR A 147 -7.53 -1.70 -2.49
N ALA A 148 -7.21 -2.74 -3.25
CA ALA A 148 -5.84 -3.15 -3.54
C ALA A 148 -5.07 -2.12 -4.39
N ARG A 149 -5.77 -1.37 -5.25
CA ARG A 149 -5.19 -0.23 -5.97
C ARG A 149 -4.92 0.93 -5.02
N ALA A 150 -5.84 1.26 -4.12
CA ALA A 150 -5.64 2.30 -3.11
C ALA A 150 -4.43 2.00 -2.21
N THR A 151 -4.23 0.74 -1.79
CA THR A 151 -3.05 0.33 -1.01
C THR A 151 -1.73 0.41 -1.77
N ARG A 152 -1.75 0.35 -3.11
CA ARG A 152 -0.55 0.46 -3.95
C ARG A 152 -0.16 1.90 -4.27
N ILE A 153 -1.15 2.77 -4.48
CA ILE A 153 -0.93 4.18 -4.81
C ILE A 153 -0.64 5.00 -3.55
N GLY A 154 -1.34 4.69 -2.45
CA GLY A 154 -1.17 5.34 -1.16
C GLY A 154 -0.32 4.54 -0.19
N ARG A 155 -0.21 5.04 1.04
CA ARG A 155 0.37 4.28 2.16
C ARG A 155 -0.59 3.15 2.52
N VAL A 156 -0.06 1.96 2.78
CA VAL A 156 -0.83 0.89 3.40
C VAL A 156 -1.22 1.33 4.81
N THR A 157 -2.50 1.63 5.03
CA THR A 157 -3.05 2.02 6.34
C THR A 157 -3.79 0.85 6.99
N PRO A 158 -3.83 0.76 8.33
CA PRO A 158 -4.59 -0.30 9.02
C PRO A 158 -6.09 -0.36 8.64
N PRO A 159 -6.81 0.77 8.45
CA PRO A 159 -8.18 0.73 7.94
C PRO A 159 -8.31 0.07 6.56
N LEU A 160 -7.41 0.38 5.61
CA LEU A 160 -7.41 -0.25 4.28
C LEU A 160 -7.13 -1.76 4.36
N ILE A 161 -6.19 -2.18 5.21
CA ILE A 161 -5.93 -3.61 5.43
C ILE A 161 -7.19 -4.30 5.96
N ARG A 162 -7.87 -3.72 6.95
CA ARG A 162 -9.11 -4.28 7.52
C ARG A 162 -10.24 -4.33 6.50
N ALA A 163 -10.39 -3.30 5.67
CA ALA A 163 -11.35 -3.28 4.58
C ALA A 163 -11.07 -4.40 3.56
N LEU A 164 -9.81 -4.55 3.12
CA LEU A 164 -9.40 -5.61 2.20
C LEU A 164 -9.63 -7.01 2.79
N SER A 165 -9.27 -7.23 4.06
CA SER A 165 -9.54 -8.48 4.77
C SER A 165 -11.04 -8.77 4.87
N THR A 166 -11.87 -7.74 5.03
CA THR A 166 -13.33 -7.89 5.12
C THR A 166 -13.93 -8.28 3.78
N VAL A 167 -13.50 -7.65 2.67
CA VAL A 167 -13.89 -8.03 1.31
C VAL A 167 -13.50 -9.48 1.02
N ARG A 168 -12.23 -9.84 1.28
CA ARG A 168 -11.72 -11.20 1.02
C ARG A 168 -12.44 -12.27 1.82
N ARG A 169 -12.73 -12.02 3.09
CA ARG A 169 -13.51 -12.95 3.92
C ARG A 169 -14.91 -13.16 3.36
N ARG A 170 -15.57 -12.09 2.92
CA ARG A 170 -16.91 -12.19 2.31
C ARG A 170 -16.91 -12.93 0.99
N MET A 171 -15.87 -12.73 0.16
CA MET A 171 -15.68 -13.51 -1.06
C MET A 171 -15.47 -15.00 -0.76
N ASP A 172 -14.64 -15.34 0.24
CA ASP A 172 -14.37 -16.72 0.67
C ASP A 172 -15.68 -17.38 1.16
N GLU A 173 -16.39 -16.75 2.10
CA GLU A 173 -17.70 -17.22 2.61
C GLU A 173 -18.71 -17.45 1.47
N LEU A 174 -18.84 -16.49 0.55
CA LEU A 174 -19.82 -16.58 -0.54
C LEU A 174 -19.41 -17.62 -1.60
N THR A 175 -18.12 -17.80 -1.85
CA THR A 175 -17.62 -18.82 -2.80
C THR A 175 -17.81 -20.22 -2.23
N MET A 176 -17.57 -20.40 -0.92
CA MET A 176 -17.87 -21.66 -0.22
C MET A 176 -19.37 -21.99 -0.27
N LEU A 177 -20.23 -20.99 -0.09
CA LEU A 177 -21.69 -21.14 -0.24
C LEU A 177 -22.10 -21.43 -1.69
N ALA A 178 -21.44 -20.83 -2.68
CA ALA A 178 -21.71 -21.11 -4.09
C ALA A 178 -21.40 -22.57 -4.45
N ALA A 179 -20.29 -23.10 -3.93
CA ALA A 179 -19.76 -24.40 -4.29
C ALA A 179 -20.65 -25.59 -3.88
N ILE A 180 -21.57 -25.41 -2.92
CA ILE A 180 -22.54 -26.45 -2.55
C ILE A 180 -23.71 -26.56 -3.55
N ALA A 181 -23.90 -25.57 -4.41
CA ALA A 181 -25.01 -25.58 -5.36
C ALA A 181 -24.73 -26.56 -6.53
N PRO A 182 -25.74 -27.28 -7.05
CA PRO A 182 -25.57 -28.21 -8.17
C PRO A 182 -25.02 -27.58 -9.45
N ARG A 183 -25.16 -26.25 -9.57
CA ARG A 183 -24.77 -25.45 -10.74
C ARG A 183 -23.55 -24.58 -10.48
N ALA A 184 -22.77 -24.89 -9.43
CA ALA A 184 -21.52 -24.21 -9.13
C ALA A 184 -20.55 -24.25 -10.31
N THR A 185 -19.84 -23.15 -10.55
CA THR A 185 -18.84 -23.07 -11.61
C THR A 185 -17.64 -23.97 -11.29
N LEU A 186 -16.79 -24.23 -12.30
CA LEU A 186 -15.51 -24.92 -12.07
C LEU A 186 -14.65 -24.16 -11.04
N GLY A 187 -14.55 -22.83 -11.18
CA GLY A 187 -13.74 -21.98 -10.31
C GLY A 187 -14.18 -22.02 -8.85
N GLN A 188 -15.48 -21.95 -8.60
CA GLN A 188 -16.05 -22.04 -7.24
C GLN A 188 -15.81 -23.41 -6.61
N ARG A 189 -16.02 -24.51 -7.36
CA ARG A 189 -15.76 -25.87 -6.88
C ARG A 189 -14.27 -26.10 -6.61
N LEU A 190 -13.40 -25.64 -7.51
CA LEU A 190 -11.95 -25.70 -7.32
C LEU A 190 -11.53 -24.95 -6.06
N TYR A 191 -12.00 -23.70 -5.92
CA TYR A 191 -11.73 -22.88 -4.75
C TYR A 191 -12.13 -23.58 -3.46
N ALA A 192 -13.36 -24.10 -3.39
CA ALA A 192 -13.85 -24.76 -2.19
C ALA A 192 -13.10 -26.05 -1.86
N ALA A 193 -12.83 -26.89 -2.87
CA ALA A 193 -12.03 -28.11 -2.69
C ALA A 193 -10.62 -27.77 -2.17
N ARG A 194 -9.95 -26.81 -2.81
CA ARG A 194 -8.61 -26.35 -2.42
C ARG A 194 -8.58 -25.79 -1.00
N ARG A 195 -9.55 -24.94 -0.63
CA ARG A 195 -9.61 -24.30 0.69
C ARG A 195 -9.93 -25.31 1.80
N THR A 196 -10.81 -26.27 1.51
CA THR A 196 -11.13 -27.38 2.44
C THR A 196 -9.92 -28.28 2.67
N ALA A 197 -9.15 -28.58 1.61
CA ALA A 197 -7.90 -29.32 1.69
C ALA A 197 -6.70 -28.49 2.20
N ASN A 198 -6.89 -27.20 2.48
CA ASN A 198 -5.86 -26.24 2.88
C ASN A 198 -4.65 -26.19 1.93
N LEU A 199 -4.91 -26.29 0.62
CA LEU A 199 -3.89 -26.26 -0.42
C LEU A 199 -3.63 -24.83 -0.92
N THR A 200 -2.37 -24.54 -1.23
CA THR A 200 -1.96 -23.34 -1.97
C THR A 200 -2.25 -23.47 -3.46
N ILE A 201 -2.20 -22.35 -4.20
CA ILE A 201 -2.34 -22.36 -5.67
C ILE A 201 -1.29 -23.27 -6.31
N GLY A 202 -0.02 -23.16 -5.89
CA GLY A 202 1.07 -23.95 -6.44
C GLY A 202 0.92 -25.45 -6.17
N GLU A 203 0.53 -25.84 -4.95
CA GLU A 203 0.26 -27.26 -4.63
C GLU A 203 -0.90 -27.82 -5.45
N THR A 204 -1.95 -27.01 -5.67
CA THR A 204 -3.12 -27.38 -6.49
C THR A 204 -2.73 -27.54 -7.95
N ALA A 205 -1.94 -26.62 -8.48
CA ALA A 205 -1.45 -26.65 -9.85
C ALA A 205 -0.56 -27.89 -10.07
N GLN A 206 0.35 -28.16 -9.13
CA GLN A 206 1.19 -29.35 -9.16
C GLN A 206 0.38 -30.64 -9.08
N ALA A 207 -0.63 -30.72 -8.21
CA ALA A 207 -1.50 -31.90 -8.09
C ALA A 207 -2.36 -32.15 -9.34
N ALA A 208 -2.87 -31.09 -9.97
CA ALA A 208 -3.62 -31.18 -11.21
C ALA A 208 -2.73 -31.34 -12.46
N GLY A 209 -1.42 -31.07 -12.37
CA GLY A 209 -0.53 -31.06 -13.53
C GLY A 209 -0.79 -29.89 -14.49
N VAL A 210 -1.16 -28.72 -13.96
CA VAL A 210 -1.44 -27.48 -14.72
C VAL A 210 -0.52 -26.34 -14.26
N ALA A 211 -0.56 -25.19 -14.92
CA ALA A 211 0.18 -24.01 -14.47
C ALA A 211 -0.53 -23.31 -13.30
N ASP A 212 0.21 -22.65 -12.41
CA ASP A 212 -0.34 -21.80 -11.34
C ASP A 212 -1.33 -20.75 -11.88
N ASP A 213 -1.05 -20.22 -13.08
CA ASP A 213 -1.92 -19.25 -13.75
C ASP A 213 -3.27 -19.86 -14.16
N ASP A 214 -3.32 -21.14 -14.55
CA ASP A 214 -4.58 -21.81 -14.88
C ASP A 214 -5.49 -21.93 -13.64
N VAL A 215 -4.92 -22.24 -12.48
CA VAL A 215 -5.65 -22.30 -11.21
C VAL A 215 -6.15 -20.90 -10.82
N ALA A 216 -5.27 -19.90 -10.85
CA ALA A 216 -5.64 -18.53 -10.52
C ALA A 216 -6.74 -17.97 -11.44
N ARG A 217 -6.65 -18.26 -12.74
CA ARG A 217 -7.65 -17.85 -13.74
C ARG A 217 -8.97 -18.59 -13.55
N ALA A 218 -8.94 -19.89 -13.27
CA ALA A 218 -10.15 -20.65 -12.98
C ALA A 218 -10.92 -20.07 -11.79
N GLU A 219 -10.25 -19.82 -10.65
CA GLU A 219 -10.87 -19.21 -9.45
C GLU A 219 -11.33 -17.76 -9.69
N ALA A 220 -10.68 -17.05 -10.62
CA ALA A 220 -11.09 -15.73 -11.07
C ALA A 220 -12.23 -15.74 -12.11
N GLU A 221 -12.81 -16.91 -12.42
CA GLU A 221 -13.84 -17.09 -13.46
C GLU A 221 -13.38 -16.62 -14.85
N GLN A 222 -12.09 -16.75 -15.13
CA GLN A 222 -11.50 -16.45 -16.43
C GLN A 222 -11.38 -17.73 -17.27
N PRO A 223 -11.50 -17.63 -18.60
CA PRO A 223 -11.40 -18.78 -19.47
C PRO A 223 -10.00 -19.42 -19.37
N ILE A 224 -9.96 -20.75 -19.36
CA ILE A 224 -8.74 -21.57 -19.38
C ILE A 224 -8.84 -22.63 -20.49
N SER A 225 -7.73 -23.32 -20.79
CA SER A 225 -7.72 -24.36 -21.82
C SER A 225 -8.61 -25.56 -21.46
N ALA A 226 -9.19 -26.24 -22.46
CA ALA A 226 -10.03 -27.42 -22.22
C ALA A 226 -9.26 -28.56 -21.53
N SER A 227 -7.97 -28.70 -21.80
CA SER A 227 -7.10 -29.66 -21.09
C SER A 227 -6.95 -29.31 -19.62
N ALA A 228 -6.76 -28.03 -19.29
CA ALA A 228 -6.68 -27.58 -17.90
C ALA A 228 -8.01 -27.78 -17.17
N VAL A 229 -9.15 -27.52 -17.83
CA VAL A 229 -10.49 -27.81 -17.28
C VAL A 229 -10.62 -29.28 -16.89
N ALA A 230 -10.28 -30.21 -17.79
CA ALA A 230 -10.39 -31.64 -17.53
C ALA A 230 -9.48 -32.11 -16.38
N ALA A 231 -8.26 -31.57 -16.31
CA ALA A 231 -7.30 -31.86 -15.24
C ALA A 231 -7.81 -31.36 -13.87
N ILE A 232 -8.35 -30.14 -13.83
CA ILE A 232 -8.93 -29.54 -12.64
C ILE A 232 -10.18 -30.30 -12.17
N GLU A 233 -11.09 -30.67 -13.07
CA GLU A 233 -12.26 -31.51 -12.73
C GLU A 233 -11.85 -32.85 -12.11
N THR A 234 -10.80 -33.47 -12.66
CA THR A 234 -10.25 -34.72 -12.11
C THR A 234 -9.73 -34.52 -10.69
N LEU A 235 -8.98 -33.44 -10.44
CA LEU A 235 -8.48 -33.12 -9.10
C LEU A 235 -9.64 -32.85 -8.12
N ILE A 236 -10.64 -32.07 -8.52
CA ILE A 236 -11.82 -31.79 -7.67
C ILE A 236 -12.48 -33.11 -7.26
N GLY A 237 -12.68 -34.04 -8.19
CA GLY A 237 -13.26 -35.35 -7.90
C GLY A 237 -12.41 -36.23 -6.98
N GLN A 238 -11.11 -35.99 -6.87
CA GLN A 238 -10.21 -36.69 -5.94
C GLN A 238 -10.18 -36.05 -4.54
N LEU A 239 -10.51 -34.77 -4.43
CA LEU A 239 -10.52 -34.01 -3.18
C LEU A 239 -11.91 -33.97 -2.50
N ALA A 240 -12.98 -34.31 -3.23
CA ALA A 240 -14.36 -34.30 -2.77
C ALA A 240 -14.73 -35.53 -1.93
#